data_AF-X2JHE2-F1
#
_entry.id   AF-X2JHE2-F1
#
_cell.length_a   1.000
_cell.length_b   1.000
_cell.length_c   1.000
_cell.angle_alpha   90.00
_cell.angle_beta   90.00
_cell.angle_gamma   90.00
#
_symmetry.space_group_name_H-M   'P 1'
#
loop_
_entity.id
_entity.type
_entity.pdbx_description
1 polymer ?
#
loop_
_entity_poly.entity_id
_entity_poly.type
_entity_poly.pdbx_seq_one_letter_code
_entity_poly.pdbx_strand_id
1 'polypeptide(L)'
;MSQLSFADVFNMAREAADNSPVIQAGQQIAEMVPTVQRMMSEQYSRSRFIRVFKDTGRHLGRWEVFSDFLSLAASELDMARIRTPESMENCRKICARYGATDIANMQEMFCLMVCALEAKFHDFLGAIFMELELGDNFRGQYFTPYSVQCLMARMLMPGVRDTIRREGIATVSDPACGAAGMLIAYAECLLEADINPSMHMFGSCIDIDPVAADMAFIQLSLLGIAAEVVTGNTLTMQYRRVRYTPVYYLNAFEKRLADLRRFRAMRDFLRGIQEAA
;
A
#
# COMPACT_ATOMS: atom_id res chain seq x y z
N MET A 1 8.86 24.57 24.93
CA MET A 1 9.66 24.35 23.72
C MET A 1 8.83 23.51 22.77
N SER A 2 8.45 24.10 21.63
CA SER A 2 7.54 23.51 20.64
C SER A 2 8.23 22.35 19.93
N GLN A 3 7.75 21.11 20.10
CA GLN A 3 8.24 19.97 19.33
C GLN A 3 7.53 19.96 17.97
N LEU A 4 8.31 20.06 16.90
CA LEU A 4 7.85 19.93 15.51
C LEU A 4 7.22 18.55 15.31
N SER A 5 6.03 18.50 14.75
CA SER A 5 5.37 17.25 14.37
C SER A 5 5.96 16.71 13.07
N PHE A 6 5.78 15.41 12.81
CA PHE A 6 6.25 14.75 11.59
C PHE A 6 5.66 15.37 10.31
N ALA A 7 4.43 15.89 10.39
CA ALA A 7 3.78 16.63 9.32
C ALA A 7 4.43 17.99 9.03
N ASP A 8 5.01 18.64 10.05
CA ASP A 8 5.62 19.97 9.90
C ASP A 8 6.90 19.90 9.06
N VAL A 9 7.66 18.81 9.17
CA VAL A 9 8.88 18.60 8.38
C VAL A 9 8.56 18.31 6.91
N PHE A 10 7.48 17.58 6.62
CA PHE A 10 7.02 17.34 5.24
C PHE A 10 6.52 18.62 4.56
N ASN A 11 5.86 19.51 5.30
CA ASN A 11 5.44 20.81 4.78
C ASN A 11 6.64 21.74 4.55
N MET A 12 7.65 21.73 5.42
CA MET A 12 8.89 22.49 5.23
C MET A 12 9.63 22.10 3.95
N ALA A 13 9.62 20.82 3.57
CA ALA A 13 10.21 20.36 2.30
C ALA A 13 9.45 20.88 1.06
N ARG A 14 8.14 21.12 1.15
CA ARG A 14 7.32 21.72 0.08
C ARG A 14 7.54 23.23 -0.03
N GLU A 15 7.58 23.95 1.10
CA GLU A 15 7.78 25.41 1.10
C GLU A 15 9.16 25.84 0.59
N ALA A 16 10.18 24.98 0.75
CA ALA A 16 11.50 25.19 0.15
C ALA A 16 11.51 25.04 -1.39
N ALA A 17 10.59 24.26 -1.95
CA ALA A 17 10.48 24.04 -3.40
C ALA A 17 9.72 25.17 -4.12
N ASP A 18 8.73 25.80 -3.47
CA ASP A 18 7.89 26.84 -4.07
C ASP A 18 8.52 28.25 -4.08
N ASN A 19 9.67 28.46 -3.41
CA ASN A 19 10.31 29.78 -3.25
C ASN A 19 11.58 30.02 -4.11
N SER A 20 11.80 29.26 -5.18
CA SER A 20 12.93 29.54 -6.08
C SER A 20 12.59 30.64 -7.09
N PRO A 21 13.39 31.73 -7.18
CA PRO A 21 13.10 32.83 -8.10
C PRO A 21 13.44 32.43 -9.54
N VAL A 22 12.57 32.87 -10.46
CA VAL A 22 12.75 32.73 -11.91
C VAL A 22 13.87 33.65 -12.38
N ILE A 23 15.04 33.14 -12.82
CA ILE A 23 16.01 33.91 -13.63
C ILE A 23 16.63 33.06 -14.76
N GLN A 24 16.82 33.77 -15.88
CA GLN A 24 17.18 33.43 -17.26
C GLN A 24 18.51 32.70 -17.50
N ALA A 25 18.56 32.09 -18.70
CA ALA A 25 19.64 31.30 -19.28
C ALA A 25 21.00 32.01 -19.42
N GLY A 26 22.08 31.29 -19.08
CA GLY A 26 23.46 31.68 -19.41
C GLY A 26 24.54 30.80 -18.75
N GLN A 27 25.16 29.95 -19.57
CA GLN A 27 26.46 29.27 -19.42
C GLN A 27 26.67 28.24 -18.29
N GLN A 28 26.94 27.01 -18.75
CA GLN A 28 27.34 25.83 -18.00
C GLN A 28 28.61 26.05 -17.17
N ILE A 29 28.46 26.01 -15.86
CA ILE A 29 29.47 25.48 -14.94
C ILE A 29 28.78 24.33 -14.23
N ALA A 30 29.23 23.12 -14.53
CA ALA A 30 28.70 21.89 -13.96
C ALA A 30 29.11 21.80 -12.48
N GLU A 31 28.34 22.43 -11.61
CA GLU A 31 28.31 22.04 -10.21
C GLU A 31 27.39 20.83 -10.07
N MET A 32 28.03 19.70 -9.80
CA MET A 32 27.42 18.42 -9.45
C MET A 32 26.55 18.62 -8.20
N VAL A 33 25.26 18.88 -8.41
CA VAL A 33 24.23 18.49 -7.45
C VAL A 33 24.43 16.99 -7.20
N PRO A 34 24.53 16.49 -5.96
CA PRO A 34 24.72 15.06 -5.75
C PRO A 34 23.45 14.32 -6.18
N THR A 35 23.42 13.87 -7.42
CA THR A 35 22.48 12.92 -8.00
C THR A 35 22.75 11.52 -7.43
N VAL A 36 22.74 11.39 -6.10
CA VAL A 36 23.04 10.14 -5.37
C VAL A 36 21.80 9.63 -4.64
N GLN A 37 20.70 9.50 -5.38
CA GLN A 37 19.65 8.51 -5.12
C GLN A 37 19.46 7.66 -6.37
N ARG A 38 20.58 7.23 -6.94
CA ARG A 38 20.63 6.28 -8.06
C ARG A 38 20.22 4.91 -7.51
N MET A 39 18.98 4.50 -7.79
CA MET A 39 18.36 3.17 -7.59
C MET A 39 19.12 2.25 -6.62
N MET A 40 18.78 2.32 -5.33
CA MET A 40 19.11 1.23 -4.42
C MET A 40 18.40 -0.03 -4.91
N SER A 41 19.11 -1.16 -5.00
CA SER A 41 18.45 -2.42 -5.38
C SER A 41 17.43 -2.82 -4.32
N GLU A 42 16.36 -3.50 -4.73
CA GLU A 42 15.37 -4.07 -3.80
C GLU A 42 16.07 -4.89 -2.69
N GLN A 43 17.04 -5.73 -3.06
CA GLN A 43 17.80 -6.54 -2.11
C GLN A 43 18.59 -5.71 -1.09
N TYR A 44 19.18 -4.58 -1.48
CA TYR A 44 19.86 -3.68 -0.55
C TYR A 44 18.86 -3.07 0.42
N SER A 45 17.76 -2.51 -0.10
CA SER A 45 16.71 -1.86 0.70
C SER A 45 16.10 -2.84 1.71
N ARG A 46 15.81 -4.07 1.27
CA ARG A 46 15.34 -5.19 2.11
C ARG A 46 16.33 -5.54 3.21
N SER A 47 17.60 -5.77 2.87
CA SER A 47 18.64 -6.16 3.83
C SER A 47 18.87 -5.07 4.88
N ARG A 48 18.84 -3.80 4.46
CA ARG A 48 18.98 -2.65 5.35
C ARG A 48 17.74 -2.50 6.24
N PHE A 49 16.54 -2.66 5.68
CA PHE A 49 15.28 -2.62 6.44
C PHE A 49 15.31 -3.60 7.62
N ILE A 50 15.67 -4.86 7.36
CA ILE A 50 15.76 -5.91 8.37
C ILE A 50 16.76 -5.56 9.47
N ARG A 51 17.91 -4.98 9.10
CA ARG A 51 18.94 -4.57 10.05
C ARG A 51 18.43 -3.45 10.95
N VAL A 52 17.85 -2.41 10.36
CA VAL A 52 17.29 -1.26 11.11
C VAL A 52 16.15 -1.73 12.02
N PHE A 53 15.28 -2.61 11.53
CA PHE A 53 14.21 -3.23 12.32
C PHE A 53 14.74 -3.97 13.56
N LYS A 54 15.78 -4.79 13.40
CA LYS A 54 16.41 -5.52 14.52
C LYS A 54 17.02 -4.59 15.57
N ASP A 55 17.46 -3.40 15.14
CA ASP A 55 18.06 -2.40 16.01
C ASP A 55 17.03 -1.46 16.67
N THR A 56 15.77 -1.47 16.21
CA THR A 56 14.71 -0.56 16.68
C THR A 56 13.96 -1.12 17.89
N GLY A 57 13.78 -0.31 18.93
CA GLY A 57 12.94 -0.59 20.08
C GLY A 57 13.33 -1.89 20.77
N ARG A 58 14.62 -2.15 20.99
CA ARG A 58 15.16 -3.45 21.47
C ARG A 58 14.56 -3.94 22.79
N HIS A 59 13.95 -3.04 23.57
CA HIS A 59 13.24 -3.36 24.82
C HIS A 59 11.83 -3.94 24.62
N LEU A 60 11.31 -3.95 23.38
CA LEU A 60 9.96 -4.41 23.05
C LEU A 60 9.97 -5.75 22.28
N GLY A 61 8.81 -6.40 22.18
CA GLY A 61 8.66 -7.60 21.35
C GLY A 61 8.84 -7.28 19.86
N ARG A 62 9.43 -8.19 19.06
CA ARG A 62 9.63 -7.94 17.62
C ARG A 62 8.32 -7.75 16.86
N TRP A 63 7.33 -8.58 17.17
CA TRP A 63 5.98 -8.44 16.61
C TRP A 63 5.36 -7.08 16.96
N GLU A 64 5.54 -6.62 18.20
CA GLU A 64 5.02 -5.34 18.69
C GLU A 64 5.66 -4.16 17.95
N VAL A 65 6.99 -4.17 17.77
CA VAL A 65 7.71 -3.16 16.98
C VAL A 65 7.21 -3.13 15.53
N PHE A 66 6.99 -4.30 14.92
CA PHE A 66 6.50 -4.38 13.55
C PHE A 66 5.05 -3.88 13.43
N SER A 67 4.18 -4.28 14.34
CA SER A 67 2.79 -3.82 14.40
C SER A 67 2.70 -2.31 14.61
N ASP A 68 3.54 -1.75 15.46
CA ASP A 68 3.62 -0.30 15.70
C ASP A 68 4.10 0.45 14.45
N PHE A 69 5.15 -0.05 13.79
CA PHE A 69 5.64 0.49 12.51
C PHE A 69 4.52 0.54 11.46
N LEU A 70 3.81 -0.57 11.26
CA LEU A 70 2.71 -0.64 10.30
C LEU A 70 1.55 0.28 10.69
N SER A 71 1.23 0.37 11.97
CA SER A 71 0.17 1.26 12.46
C SER A 71 0.48 2.73 12.16
N LEU A 72 1.74 3.16 12.35
CA LEU A 72 2.19 4.50 12.00
C LEU A 72 2.14 4.71 10.48
N ALA A 73 2.75 3.82 9.70
CA ALA A 73 2.80 3.93 8.24
C ALA A 73 1.39 3.94 7.60
N ALA A 74 0.50 3.05 8.04
CA ALA A 74 -0.87 3.00 7.55
C ALA A 74 -1.66 4.26 7.94
N SER A 75 -1.41 4.85 9.11
CA SER A 75 -2.09 6.09 9.53
C SER A 75 -1.67 7.30 8.70
N GLU A 76 -0.40 7.38 8.29
CA GLU A 76 0.11 8.43 7.40
C GLU A 76 -0.41 8.28 5.95
N LEU A 77 -0.77 7.07 5.53
CA LEU A 77 -1.31 6.82 4.18
C LEU A 77 -2.84 6.92 4.11
N ASP A 78 -3.54 6.88 5.25
CA ASP A 78 -5.00 6.94 5.33
C ASP A 78 -5.52 8.37 5.17
N MET A 79 -5.67 8.81 3.93
CA MET A 79 -6.12 10.17 3.58
C MET A 79 -7.41 10.60 4.29
N ALA A 80 -8.31 9.65 4.59
CA ALA A 80 -9.58 9.97 5.24
C ALA A 80 -9.42 10.20 6.75
N ARG A 81 -8.42 9.59 7.39
CA ARG A 81 -8.27 9.59 8.85
C ARG A 81 -7.01 10.29 9.37
N ILE A 82 -6.04 10.58 8.51
CA ILE A 82 -4.71 11.11 8.89
C ILE A 82 -4.78 12.31 9.84
N ARG A 83 -5.73 13.24 9.63
CA ARG A 83 -5.91 14.45 10.45
C ARG A 83 -6.94 14.33 11.57
N THR A 84 -7.49 13.14 11.81
CA THR A 84 -8.48 12.94 12.88
C THR A 84 -7.82 12.95 14.26
N PRO A 85 -8.48 13.49 15.30
CA PRO A 85 -7.95 13.46 16.66
C PRO A 85 -7.63 12.05 17.15
N GLU A 86 -8.46 11.07 16.76
CA GLU A 86 -8.26 9.66 17.10
C GLU A 86 -6.95 9.11 16.50
N SER A 87 -6.71 9.34 15.20
CA SER A 87 -5.48 8.91 14.52
C SER A 87 -4.25 9.56 15.13
N MET A 88 -4.28 10.88 15.33
CA MET A 88 -3.16 11.63 15.91
C MET A 88 -2.84 11.16 17.34
N GLU A 89 -3.85 10.93 18.17
CA GLU A 89 -3.64 10.44 19.53
C GLU A 89 -3.10 9.01 19.55
N ASN A 90 -3.57 8.14 18.64
CA ASN A 90 -3.03 6.79 18.51
C ASN A 90 -1.54 6.82 18.10
N CYS A 91 -1.18 7.59 17.07
CA CYS A 91 0.21 7.77 16.66
C CYS A 91 1.06 8.33 17.81
N ARG A 92 0.55 9.33 18.56
CA ARG A 92 1.24 9.90 19.72
C ARG A 92 1.50 8.85 20.81
N LYS A 93 0.53 7.99 21.11
CA LYS A 93 0.67 6.90 22.09
C LYS A 93 1.72 5.88 21.66
N ILE A 94 1.76 5.52 20.38
CA ILE A 94 2.79 4.64 19.84
C ILE A 94 4.15 5.31 19.98
N CYS A 95 4.33 6.53 19.45
CA CYS A 95 5.60 7.24 19.48
C CYS A 95 6.16 7.46 20.90
N ALA A 96 5.29 7.65 21.90
CA ALA A 96 5.71 7.83 23.29
C ALA A 96 6.43 6.61 23.90
N ARG A 97 6.32 5.43 23.29
CA ARG A 97 6.99 4.18 23.73
C ARG A 97 8.42 4.03 23.19
N TYR A 98 8.84 4.91 22.28
CA TYR A 98 10.09 4.83 21.54
C TYR A 98 10.99 6.03 21.84
N GLY A 99 12.31 5.79 21.86
CA GLY A 99 13.29 6.87 21.95
C GLY A 99 13.45 7.61 20.61
N ALA A 100 14.10 8.77 20.62
CA ALA A 100 14.32 9.56 19.39
C ALA A 100 15.05 8.77 18.29
N THR A 101 16.04 7.95 18.66
CA THR A 101 16.76 7.08 17.73
C THR A 101 15.85 6.01 17.13
N ASP A 102 14.95 5.41 17.92
CA ASP A 102 14.01 4.41 17.41
C ASP A 102 13.00 5.04 16.45
N ILE A 103 12.52 6.25 16.73
CA ILE A 103 11.65 7.00 15.82
C ILE A 103 12.37 7.30 14.50
N ALA A 104 13.64 7.72 14.55
CA ALA A 104 14.43 7.92 13.34
C ALA A 104 14.61 6.62 12.54
N ASN A 105 14.79 5.49 13.22
CA ASN A 105 14.84 4.18 12.58
C ASN A 105 13.50 3.79 11.93
N MET A 106 12.36 4.07 12.56
CA MET A 106 11.03 3.85 11.96
C MET A 106 10.86 4.64 10.66
N GLN A 107 11.38 5.87 10.61
CA GLN A 107 11.39 6.71 9.41
C GLN A 107 12.31 6.13 8.33
N GLU A 108 13.52 5.69 8.71
CA GLU A 108 14.45 5.02 7.79
C GLU A 108 13.80 3.76 7.19
N MET A 109 13.13 2.95 8.01
CA MET A 109 12.40 1.76 7.54
C MET A 109 11.30 2.11 6.53
N PHE A 110 10.54 3.19 6.76
CA PHE A 110 9.52 3.63 5.79
C PHE A 110 10.15 4.02 4.45
N CYS A 111 11.23 4.81 4.46
CA CYS A 111 11.96 5.17 3.24
C CYS A 111 12.51 3.95 2.49
N LEU A 112 13.10 2.99 3.22
CA LEU A 112 13.63 1.76 2.63
C LEU A 112 12.52 0.91 1.99
N MET A 113 11.35 0.82 2.61
CA MET A 113 10.18 0.14 2.04
C MET A 113 9.74 0.81 0.73
N VAL A 114 9.66 2.14 0.69
CA VAL A 114 9.33 2.88 -0.55
C VAL A 114 10.36 2.59 -1.63
N CYS A 115 11.66 2.67 -1.31
CA CYS A 115 12.72 2.35 -2.26
C CYS A 115 12.65 0.90 -2.78
N ALA A 116 12.29 -0.06 -1.92
CA ALA A 116 12.15 -1.46 -2.32
C ALA A 116 10.96 -1.67 -3.29
N LEU A 117 9.81 -1.06 -2.99
CA LEU A 117 8.61 -1.14 -3.84
C LEU A 117 8.76 -0.39 -5.17
N GLU A 118 9.52 0.71 -5.18
CA GLU A 118 9.88 1.43 -6.42
C GLU A 118 10.84 0.61 -7.29
N ALA A 119 11.83 -0.04 -6.68
CA ALA A 119 12.79 -0.87 -7.39
C ALA A 119 12.18 -2.15 -7.97
N LYS A 120 11.14 -2.70 -7.32
CA LYS A 120 10.48 -3.93 -7.76
C LYS A 120 9.03 -4.00 -7.26
N PHE A 121 8.12 -4.27 -8.19
CA PHE A 121 6.73 -4.61 -7.87
C PHE A 121 6.67 -6.02 -7.24
N HIS A 122 6.42 -6.12 -5.93
CA HIS A 122 6.31 -7.40 -5.22
C HIS A 122 5.67 -7.25 -3.84
N ASP A 123 5.33 -8.38 -3.21
CA ASP A 123 4.91 -8.44 -1.80
C ASP A 123 6.13 -8.31 -0.86
N PHE A 124 6.57 -7.07 -0.64
CA PHE A 124 7.69 -6.73 0.23
C PHE A 124 7.39 -7.01 1.70
N LEU A 125 6.28 -6.48 2.24
CA LEU A 125 5.95 -6.61 3.65
C LEU A 125 5.61 -8.06 4.02
N GLY A 126 4.92 -8.80 3.14
CA GLY A 126 4.69 -10.23 3.33
C GLY A 126 5.99 -11.02 3.35
N ALA A 127 6.93 -10.73 2.45
CA ALA A 127 8.24 -11.39 2.45
C ALA A 127 9.05 -11.09 3.72
N ILE A 128 9.06 -9.84 4.19
CA ILE A 128 9.71 -9.42 5.44
C ILE A 128 9.06 -10.12 6.64
N PHE A 129 7.73 -10.18 6.70
CA PHE A 129 6.99 -10.81 7.80
C PHE A 129 7.35 -12.29 7.94
N MET A 130 7.45 -13.00 6.81
CA MET A 130 7.81 -14.41 6.77
C MET A 130 9.28 -14.64 7.14
N GLU A 131 10.20 -13.84 6.62
CA GLU A 131 11.65 -13.98 6.91
C GLU A 131 12.00 -13.68 8.38
N LEU A 132 11.27 -12.74 8.98
CA LEU A 132 11.44 -12.39 10.39
C LEU A 132 10.67 -13.32 11.34
N GLU A 133 9.95 -14.32 10.79
CA GLU A 133 9.12 -15.27 11.54
C GLU A 133 8.15 -14.57 12.51
N LEU A 134 7.55 -13.47 12.06
CA LEU A 134 6.63 -12.66 12.88
C LEU A 134 5.21 -13.26 12.95
N GLY A 135 4.96 -14.33 12.20
CA GLY A 135 3.67 -15.03 12.20
C GLY A 135 3.39 -15.79 13.49
N ASP A 136 2.11 -15.88 13.83
CA ASP A 136 1.65 -16.80 14.87
C ASP A 136 1.67 -18.24 14.32
N ASN A 137 2.76 -18.96 14.57
CA ASN A 137 2.94 -20.36 14.16
C ASN A 137 1.81 -21.28 14.66
N PHE A 138 1.17 -20.96 15.79
CA PHE A 138 0.06 -21.74 16.32
C PHE A 138 -1.26 -21.46 15.59
N ARG A 139 -1.40 -20.30 14.95
CA ARG A 139 -2.54 -19.95 14.08
C ARG A 139 -2.31 -20.28 12.60
N GLY A 140 -1.12 -20.78 12.24
CA GLY A 140 -0.80 -21.16 10.87
C GLY A 140 -0.75 -19.98 9.90
N GLN A 141 -0.33 -18.81 10.37
CA GLN A 141 -0.21 -17.62 9.52
C GLN A 141 1.01 -17.75 8.61
N TYR A 142 0.82 -18.38 7.46
CA TYR A 142 1.82 -18.48 6.39
C TYR A 142 1.31 -17.73 5.16
N PHE A 143 2.13 -16.82 4.63
CA PHE A 143 1.82 -16.16 3.38
C PHE A 143 2.23 -17.02 2.18
N THR A 144 1.35 -17.07 1.20
CA THR A 144 1.59 -17.77 -0.07
C THR A 144 2.86 -17.22 -0.72
N PRO A 145 3.84 -18.08 -1.08
CA PRO A 145 5.05 -17.61 -1.76
C PRO A 145 4.73 -16.81 -3.01
N TYR A 146 5.43 -15.69 -3.21
CA TYR A 146 5.12 -14.74 -4.29
C TYR A 146 5.14 -15.39 -5.68
N SER A 147 6.01 -16.38 -5.93
CA SER A 147 6.04 -17.13 -7.19
C SER A 147 4.72 -17.88 -7.49
N VAL A 148 4.05 -18.42 -6.48
CA VAL A 148 2.75 -19.07 -6.62
C VAL A 148 1.67 -18.04 -6.89
N GLN A 149 1.74 -16.88 -6.21
CA GLN A 149 0.83 -15.77 -6.45
C GLN A 149 0.96 -15.24 -7.89
N CYS A 150 2.18 -15.06 -8.41
CA CYS A 150 2.43 -14.69 -9.81
C CYS A 150 1.89 -15.73 -10.79
N LEU A 151 2.09 -17.03 -10.54
CA LEU A 151 1.53 -18.09 -11.38
C LEU A 151 0.00 -17.99 -11.45
N MET A 152 -0.66 -17.89 -10.29
CA MET A 152 -2.12 -17.77 -10.21
C MET A 152 -2.62 -16.49 -10.89
N ALA A 153 -1.95 -15.36 -10.68
CA ALA A 153 -2.29 -14.09 -11.32
C ALA A 153 -2.26 -14.20 -12.86
N ARG A 154 -1.19 -14.80 -13.42
CA ARG A 154 -1.08 -15.03 -14.87
C ARG A 154 -2.20 -15.91 -15.43
N MET A 155 -2.62 -16.93 -14.69
CA MET A 155 -3.74 -17.78 -15.08
C MET A 155 -5.09 -17.03 -15.13
N LEU A 156 -5.23 -15.93 -14.38
CA LEU A 156 -6.44 -15.11 -14.32
C LEU A 156 -6.45 -13.94 -15.33
N MET A 157 -5.37 -13.75 -16.10
CA MET A 157 -5.24 -12.68 -17.10
C MET A 157 -6.10 -12.83 -18.36
N PRO A 158 -6.41 -14.04 -18.88
CA PRO A 158 -7.22 -14.17 -20.08
C PRO A 158 -8.57 -13.41 -19.97
N GLY A 159 -8.88 -12.58 -20.98
CA GLY A 159 -10.12 -11.80 -21.03
C GLY A 159 -10.11 -10.48 -20.24
N VAL A 160 -9.03 -10.14 -19.51
CA VAL A 160 -8.97 -8.88 -18.75
C VAL A 160 -9.02 -7.65 -19.66
N ARG A 161 -8.37 -7.68 -20.83
CA ARG A 161 -8.39 -6.58 -21.80
C ARG A 161 -9.80 -6.29 -22.29
N ASP A 162 -10.57 -7.32 -22.61
CA ASP A 162 -11.95 -7.16 -23.06
C ASP A 162 -12.86 -6.69 -21.93
N THR A 163 -12.60 -7.16 -20.70
CA THR A 163 -13.29 -6.67 -19.50
C THR A 163 -13.03 -5.19 -19.30
N ILE A 164 -11.78 -4.74 -19.33
CA ILE A 164 -11.43 -3.32 -19.19
C ILE A 164 -11.98 -2.49 -20.36
N ARG A 165 -11.95 -3.00 -21.60
CA ARG A 165 -12.55 -2.30 -22.75
C ARG A 165 -14.06 -2.07 -22.56
N ARG A 166 -14.77 -3.08 -22.03
CA ARG A 166 -16.23 -3.04 -21.85
C ARG A 166 -16.66 -2.28 -20.60
N GLU A 167 -15.93 -2.43 -19.51
CA GLU A 167 -16.34 -2.04 -18.15
C GLU A 167 -15.44 -0.95 -17.55
N GLY A 168 -14.34 -0.60 -18.21
CA GLY A 168 -13.36 0.40 -17.78
C GLY A 168 -12.46 -0.03 -16.62
N ILE A 169 -12.87 -1.02 -15.82
CA ILE A 169 -12.20 -1.48 -14.60
C ILE A 169 -12.26 -3.01 -14.51
N ALA A 170 -11.14 -3.62 -14.16
CA ALA A 170 -11.05 -4.97 -13.62
C ALA A 170 -11.20 -4.92 -12.09
N THR A 171 -12.21 -5.60 -11.56
CA THR A 171 -12.43 -5.72 -10.11
C THR A 171 -11.88 -7.06 -9.61
N VAL A 172 -10.97 -7.03 -8.66
CA VAL A 172 -10.31 -8.22 -8.09
C VAL A 172 -10.61 -8.27 -6.60
N SER A 173 -10.98 -9.46 -6.10
CA SER A 173 -11.31 -9.65 -4.68
C SER A 173 -10.46 -10.76 -4.08
N ASP A 174 -9.93 -10.52 -2.89
CA ASP A 174 -9.25 -11.50 -2.06
C ASP A 174 -9.84 -11.46 -0.64
N PRO A 175 -10.66 -12.47 -0.26
CA PRO A 175 -11.38 -12.50 1.01
C PRO A 175 -10.53 -12.96 2.21
N ALA A 176 -9.26 -13.33 2.01
CA ALA A 176 -8.31 -13.70 3.05
C ALA A 176 -6.92 -13.22 2.62
N CYS A 177 -6.79 -11.91 2.46
CA CYS A 177 -5.78 -11.33 1.59
C CYS A 177 -4.35 -11.38 2.11
N GLY A 178 -4.14 -11.63 3.40
CA GLY A 178 -2.83 -11.48 4.03
C GLY A 178 -2.29 -10.07 3.77
N ALA A 179 -1.02 -9.98 3.36
CA ALA A 179 -0.37 -8.75 2.93
C ALA A 179 -0.76 -8.26 1.51
N ALA A 180 -1.81 -8.83 0.92
CA ALA A 180 -2.33 -8.57 -0.44
C ALA A 180 -1.40 -8.99 -1.60
N GLY A 181 -0.48 -9.95 -1.38
CA GLY A 181 0.44 -10.42 -2.41
C GLY A 181 -0.25 -10.91 -3.70
N MET A 182 -1.45 -11.50 -3.61
CA MET A 182 -2.25 -11.87 -4.79
C MET A 182 -2.68 -10.67 -5.64
N LEU A 183 -3.15 -9.58 -5.01
CA LEU A 183 -3.53 -8.37 -5.73
C LEU A 183 -2.31 -7.68 -6.34
N ILE A 184 -1.19 -7.67 -5.62
CA ILE A 184 0.09 -7.14 -6.10
C ILE A 184 0.54 -7.93 -7.34
N ALA A 185 0.54 -9.26 -7.29
CA ALA A 185 0.87 -10.10 -8.44
C ALA A 185 -0.07 -9.89 -9.64
N TYR A 186 -1.36 -9.67 -9.39
CA TYR A 186 -2.31 -9.34 -10.45
C TYR A 186 -2.02 -7.97 -11.09
N ALA A 187 -1.72 -6.95 -10.28
CA ALA A 187 -1.35 -5.63 -10.77
C ALA A 187 -0.02 -5.67 -11.56
N GLU A 188 0.95 -6.48 -11.13
CA GLU A 188 2.19 -6.75 -11.87
C GLU A 188 1.88 -7.32 -13.26
N CYS A 189 0.98 -8.31 -13.36
CA CYS A 189 0.56 -8.86 -14.65
C CYS A 189 -0.15 -7.84 -15.55
N LEU A 190 -0.90 -6.89 -14.98
CA LEU A 190 -1.48 -5.78 -15.74
C LEU A 190 -0.38 -4.87 -16.31
N LEU A 191 0.62 -4.52 -15.49
CA LEU A 191 1.76 -3.70 -15.93
C LEU A 191 2.55 -4.39 -17.06
N GLU A 192 2.84 -5.69 -16.93
CA GLU A 192 3.48 -6.47 -18.00
C GLU A 192 2.65 -6.51 -19.30
N ALA A 193 1.34 -6.40 -19.17
CA ALA A 193 0.41 -6.28 -20.30
C ALA A 193 0.23 -4.83 -20.77
N ASP A 194 1.04 -3.86 -20.34
CA ASP A 194 0.92 -2.44 -20.68
C ASP A 194 -0.47 -1.87 -20.32
N ILE A 195 -1.01 -2.29 -19.17
CA ILE A 195 -2.26 -1.80 -18.61
C ILE A 195 -1.95 -1.13 -17.28
N ASN A 196 -2.30 0.14 -17.15
CA ASN A 196 -2.10 0.90 -15.91
C ASN A 196 -3.08 0.43 -14.81
N PRO A 197 -2.61 -0.25 -13.73
CA PRO A 197 -3.48 -0.73 -12.66
C PRO A 197 -4.10 0.42 -11.85
N SER A 198 -3.40 1.55 -11.68
CA SER A 198 -3.91 2.73 -10.97
C SER A 198 -5.18 3.29 -11.62
N MET A 199 -5.31 3.12 -12.94
CA MET A 199 -6.50 3.54 -13.69
C MET A 199 -7.50 2.41 -13.87
N HIS A 200 -7.06 1.17 -14.06
CA HIS A 200 -7.96 0.11 -14.55
C HIS A 200 -8.20 -1.04 -13.57
N MET A 201 -7.65 -1.02 -12.37
CA MET A 201 -7.86 -2.06 -11.37
C MET A 201 -8.49 -1.49 -10.10
N PHE A 202 -9.45 -2.24 -9.55
CA PHE A 202 -9.93 -2.04 -8.18
C PHE A 202 -9.78 -3.33 -7.37
N GLY A 203 -9.12 -3.23 -6.22
CA GLY A 203 -8.95 -4.31 -5.26
C GLY A 203 -9.96 -4.29 -4.12
N SER A 204 -10.51 -5.45 -3.75
CA SER A 204 -11.30 -5.64 -2.52
C SER A 204 -10.62 -6.70 -1.66
N CYS A 205 -10.03 -6.27 -0.56
CA CYS A 205 -9.24 -7.08 0.35
C CYS A 205 -9.94 -7.21 1.69
N ILE A 206 -10.04 -8.43 2.22
CA ILE A 206 -10.50 -8.67 3.59
C ILE A 206 -9.49 -9.57 4.29
N ASP A 207 -9.10 -9.20 5.50
CA ASP A 207 -8.35 -10.08 6.39
C ASP A 207 -8.85 -9.97 7.84
N ILE A 208 -8.80 -11.08 8.57
CA ILE A 208 -9.20 -11.14 9.97
C ILE A 208 -8.14 -10.54 10.90
N ASP A 209 -6.87 -10.60 10.48
CA ASP A 209 -5.74 -10.04 11.23
C ASP A 209 -5.54 -8.55 10.86
N PRO A 210 -5.64 -7.62 11.84
CA PRO A 210 -5.33 -6.21 11.59
C PRO A 210 -3.91 -5.96 11.07
N VAL A 211 -2.90 -6.75 11.47
CA VAL A 211 -1.51 -6.57 11.02
C VAL A 211 -1.38 -6.93 9.53
N ALA A 212 -1.97 -8.05 9.12
CA ALA A 212 -2.06 -8.42 7.71
C ALA A 212 -2.79 -7.35 6.87
N ALA A 213 -3.94 -6.88 7.36
CA ALA A 213 -4.70 -5.82 6.70
C ALA A 213 -3.91 -4.50 6.59
N ASP A 214 -3.13 -4.11 7.60
CA ASP A 214 -2.30 -2.91 7.51
C ASP A 214 -1.13 -3.08 6.52
N MET A 215 -0.52 -4.27 6.42
CA MET A 215 0.45 -4.57 5.35
C MET A 215 -0.17 -4.44 3.96
N ALA A 216 -1.35 -5.05 3.75
CA ALA A 216 -2.09 -4.93 2.50
C ALA A 216 -2.38 -3.47 2.15
N PHE A 217 -2.90 -2.70 3.11
CA PHE A 217 -3.22 -1.29 2.91
C PHE A 217 -2.00 -0.44 2.51
N ILE A 218 -0.87 -0.61 3.20
CA ILE A 218 0.36 0.15 2.93
C ILE A 218 0.89 -0.17 1.53
N GLN A 219 1.03 -1.46 1.18
CA GLN A 219 1.61 -1.86 -0.11
C GLN A 219 0.73 -1.41 -1.27
N LEU A 220 -0.59 -1.64 -1.20
CA LEU A 220 -1.52 -1.20 -2.24
C LEU A 220 -1.53 0.33 -2.39
N SER A 221 -1.38 1.07 -1.29
CA SER A 221 -1.28 2.52 -1.31
C SER A 221 -0.01 3.01 -2.02
N LEU A 222 1.14 2.44 -1.68
CA LEU A 222 2.44 2.85 -2.24
C LEU A 222 2.64 2.39 -3.69
N LEU A 223 2.08 1.24 -4.06
CA LEU A 223 2.09 0.71 -5.45
C LEU A 223 1.04 1.37 -6.35
N GLY A 224 0.28 2.33 -5.82
CA GLY A 224 -0.69 3.09 -6.58
C GLY A 224 -1.92 2.27 -7.01
N ILE A 225 -2.34 1.27 -6.24
CA ILE A 225 -3.51 0.45 -6.55
C ILE A 225 -4.73 1.00 -5.80
N ALA A 226 -5.82 1.28 -6.52
CA ALA A 226 -7.09 1.63 -5.88
C ALA A 226 -7.68 0.38 -5.21
N ALA A 227 -7.89 0.44 -3.90
CA ALA A 227 -8.43 -0.69 -3.15
C ALA A 227 -9.24 -0.27 -1.92
N GLU A 228 -10.13 -1.17 -1.52
CA GLU A 228 -10.74 -1.24 -0.20
C GLU A 228 -10.05 -2.36 0.59
N VAL A 229 -9.58 -2.05 1.79
CA VAL A 229 -8.98 -3.02 2.70
C VAL A 229 -9.80 -3.06 3.98
N VAL A 230 -10.36 -4.24 4.28
CA VAL A 230 -11.26 -4.47 5.40
C VAL A 230 -10.56 -5.37 6.42
N THR A 231 -10.51 -4.91 7.68
CA THR A 231 -10.20 -5.79 8.80
C THR A 231 -11.50 -6.40 9.32
N GLY A 232 -11.69 -7.70 9.15
CA GLY A 232 -12.93 -8.37 9.50
C GLY A 232 -12.96 -9.85 9.16
N ASN A 233 -14.04 -10.53 9.54
CA ASN A 233 -14.21 -11.95 9.27
C ASN A 233 -15.14 -12.13 8.07
N THR A 234 -14.58 -12.60 6.96
CA THR A 234 -15.30 -12.83 5.69
C THR A 234 -16.43 -13.85 5.80
N LEU A 235 -16.29 -14.89 6.63
CA LEU A 235 -17.32 -15.92 6.78
C LEU A 235 -18.57 -15.39 7.51
N THR A 236 -18.36 -14.53 8.51
CA THR A 236 -19.44 -13.94 9.32
C THR A 236 -19.92 -12.57 8.83
N MET A 237 -19.18 -11.97 7.89
CA MET A 237 -19.37 -10.59 7.41
C MET A 237 -19.31 -9.53 8.53
N GLN A 238 -18.64 -9.85 9.64
CA GLN A 238 -18.41 -8.90 10.74
C GLN A 238 -17.13 -8.11 10.47
N TYR A 239 -17.31 -6.82 10.16
CA TYR A 239 -16.22 -5.92 9.82
C TYR A 239 -15.93 -4.97 10.98
N ARG A 240 -14.64 -4.77 11.27
CA ARG A 240 -14.17 -3.90 12.35
C ARG A 240 -13.64 -2.58 11.82
N ARG A 241 -13.00 -2.59 10.64
CA ARG A 241 -12.37 -1.42 10.04
C ARG A 241 -12.39 -1.53 8.53
N VAL A 242 -12.59 -0.41 7.85
CA VAL A 242 -12.51 -0.28 6.39
C VAL A 242 -11.59 0.91 6.08
N ARG A 243 -10.63 0.71 5.18
CA ARG A 243 -9.72 1.74 4.66
C ARG A 243 -9.74 1.71 3.14
N TYR A 244 -9.65 2.88 2.52
CA TYR A 244 -9.49 3.02 1.08
C TYR A 244 -8.13 3.63 0.77
N THR A 245 -7.40 3.08 -0.20
CA THR A 245 -6.07 3.56 -0.57
C THR A 245 -6.14 4.96 -1.20
N PRO A 246 -5.06 5.76 -1.19
CA PRO A 246 -5.05 7.09 -1.79
C PRO A 246 -5.57 7.14 -3.23
N VAL A 247 -5.21 6.16 -4.06
CA VAL A 247 -5.62 6.09 -5.47
C VAL A 247 -7.12 5.89 -5.64
N TYR A 248 -7.80 5.28 -4.65
CA TYR A 248 -9.26 5.22 -4.64
C TYR A 248 -9.89 6.61 -4.72
N TYR A 249 -9.38 7.55 -3.91
CA TYR A 249 -9.86 8.93 -3.88
C TYR A 249 -9.38 9.73 -5.10
N LEU A 250 -8.09 9.66 -5.41
CA LEU A 250 -7.46 10.46 -6.48
C LEU A 250 -8.08 10.17 -7.86
N ASN A 251 -8.45 8.92 -8.12
CA ASN A 251 -9.04 8.48 -9.39
C ASN A 251 -10.56 8.27 -9.33
N ALA A 252 -11.22 8.82 -8.31
CA ALA A 252 -12.68 8.82 -8.13
C ALA A 252 -13.33 7.42 -8.24
N PHE A 253 -12.68 6.38 -7.68
CA PHE A 253 -13.15 5.00 -7.80
C PHE A 253 -14.53 4.78 -7.20
N GLU A 254 -14.93 5.54 -6.18
CA GLU A 254 -16.29 5.49 -5.64
C GLU A 254 -17.34 5.66 -6.74
N LYS A 255 -17.25 6.76 -7.50
CA LYS A 255 -18.16 7.06 -8.61
C LYS A 255 -18.02 6.02 -9.71
N ARG A 256 -16.79 5.64 -10.09
CA ARG A 256 -16.56 4.68 -11.18
C ARG A 256 -17.14 3.31 -10.87
N LEU A 257 -17.04 2.85 -9.63
CA LEU A 257 -17.63 1.58 -9.18
C LEU A 257 -19.15 1.67 -9.12
N ALA A 258 -19.71 2.80 -8.67
CA ALA A 258 -21.16 3.01 -8.68
C ALA A 258 -21.73 2.99 -10.11
N ASP A 259 -21.07 3.67 -11.04
CA ASP A 259 -21.45 3.70 -12.46
C ASP A 259 -21.33 2.29 -13.08
N LEU A 260 -20.26 1.55 -12.77
CA LEU A 260 -20.10 0.16 -13.20
C LEU A 260 -21.22 -0.76 -12.67
N ARG A 261 -21.59 -0.64 -11.39
CA ARG A 261 -22.71 -1.42 -10.82
C ARG A 261 -24.02 -1.13 -11.54
N ARG A 262 -24.32 0.14 -11.83
CA ARG A 262 -25.50 0.55 -12.61
C ARG A 262 -25.48 -0.01 -14.03
N PHE A 263 -24.33 0.06 -14.70
CA PHE A 263 -24.15 -0.49 -16.03
C PHE A 263 -24.36 -2.01 -16.07
N ARG A 264 -23.77 -2.76 -15.14
CA ARG A 264 -23.97 -4.21 -15.01
C ARG A 264 -25.44 -4.54 -14.77
N ALA A 265 -26.10 -3.87 -13.83
CA ALA A 265 -27.52 -4.08 -13.54
C ALA A 265 -28.43 -3.82 -14.76
N MET A 266 -28.17 -2.73 -15.51
CA MET A 266 -28.91 -2.44 -16.74
C MET A 266 -28.68 -3.51 -17.82
N ARG A 267 -27.43 -3.92 -18.02
CA ARG A 267 -27.08 -4.97 -19.00
C ARG A 267 -27.78 -6.29 -18.66
N ASP A 268 -27.79 -6.67 -17.39
CA ASP A 268 -28.38 -7.93 -16.95
C ASP A 268 -29.92 -7.88 -17.07
N PHE A 269 -30.55 -6.72 -16.80
CA PHE A 269 -31.98 -6.49 -17.07
C PHE A 269 -32.33 -6.64 -18.56
N LEU A 270 -31.55 -6.01 -19.45
CA LEU A 270 -31.79 -6.10 -20.91
C LEU A 270 -31.63 -7.52 -21.45
N ARG A 271 -30.66 -8.30 -20.93
CA ARG A 271 -30.51 -9.72 -21.29
C ARG A 271 -31.70 -10.55 -20.86
N GLY A 272 -32.21 -10.33 -19.65
CA GLY A 272 -33.41 -11.01 -19.15
C GLY A 272 -34.66 -10.74 -20.00
N ILE A 273 -34.78 -9.55 -20.61
CA ILE A 273 -35.87 -9.26 -21.56
C ILE A 273 -35.74 -10.09 -22.84
N GLN A 274 -34.51 -10.22 -23.38
CA GLN A 274 -34.27 -11.01 -24.60
C GLN A 274 -34.47 -12.51 -24.39
N GLU A 275 -34.20 -13.02 -23.19
CA GLU A 275 -34.42 -14.44 -22.86
C GLU A 275 -35.90 -14.77 -22.61
N ALA A 276 -36.72 -13.77 -22.25
CA ALA A 276 -38.15 -13.92 -21.99
C ALA A 276 -39.04 -13.69 -23.24
N ALA A 277 -38.46 -13.21 -24.35
CA ALA A 277 -39.14 -12.93 -25.62
C ALA A 277 -38.92 -14.06 -26.64
#